data_AF-A0A1Z4KWX9-F1
#
_entry.id   AF-A0A1Z4KWX9-F1
#
_cell.length_a   1.000
_cell.length_b   1.000
_cell.length_c   1.000
_cell.angle_alpha   90.00
_cell.angle_beta   90.00
_cell.angle_gamma   90.00
#
_symmetry.space_group_name_H-M   'P 1'
#
loop_
_entity.id
_entity.type
_entity.pdbx_description
1 polymer ?
#
loop_
_entity_poly.entity_id
_entity_poly.type
_entity_poly.pdbx_seq_one_letter_code
_entity_poly.pdbx_strand_id
1 'polypeptide(L)'
;MREYRCTRNALYLHDCIGRDDLRERQGHYIWAINEEAAWQEMARRYPDETEAGFTVEEWESFDVKVVEVKRDQNGNIIDENSELD
;
A
#
# COMPACT_ATOMS: atom_id res chain seq x y z
N MET A 1 -12.87 -11.46 -1.75
CA MET A 1 -11.72 -10.91 -1.01
C MET A 1 -11.63 -9.43 -1.36
N ARG A 2 -11.23 -8.61 -0.40
CA ARG A 2 -11.07 -7.16 -0.54
C ARG A 2 -9.65 -6.79 -0.12
N GLU A 3 -9.17 -5.66 -0.59
CA GLU A 3 -7.90 -5.11 -0.14
C GLU A 3 -8.13 -4.31 1.13
N TYR A 4 -7.22 -4.46 2.09
CA TYR A 4 -7.21 -3.74 3.35
C TYR A 4 -5.86 -3.06 3.52
N ARG A 5 -5.88 -1.77 3.85
CA ARG A 5 -4.70 -1.03 4.29
C ARG A 5 -4.57 -1.20 5.79
N CYS A 6 -3.48 -1.82 6.22
CA CYS A 6 -3.13 -2.03 7.61
C CYS A 6 -2.02 -1.06 8.01
N THR A 7 -2.34 -0.06 8.83
CA THR A 7 -1.42 0.98 9.26
C THR A 7 -0.95 0.72 10.68
N ARG A 8 0.36 0.76 10.92
CA ARG A 8 0.92 0.57 12.26
C ARG A 8 0.55 1.70 13.21
N ASN A 9 0.14 1.36 14.42
CA ASN A 9 -0.24 2.35 15.43
C ASN A 9 0.96 2.96 16.17
N ALA A 10 2.12 2.31 16.18
CA ALA A 10 3.34 2.86 16.76
C ALA A 10 3.82 4.11 16.01
N LEU A 11 4.17 5.14 16.78
CA LEU A 11 4.76 6.38 16.28
C LEU A 11 6.03 6.11 15.47
N TYR A 12 6.31 6.95 14.47
CA TYR A 12 7.62 6.93 13.83
C TYR A 12 8.67 7.43 14.82
N LEU A 13 9.78 6.69 14.87
CA LEU A 13 10.94 7.05 15.70
C LEU A 13 11.79 8.15 15.06
N HIS A 14 11.60 8.39 13.77
CA HIS A 14 12.28 9.41 12.99
C HIS A 14 11.36 10.63 12.80
N ASP A 15 11.98 11.80 12.65
CA ASP A 15 11.26 13.05 12.42
C ASP A 15 10.76 13.08 10.97
N CYS A 16 9.49 12.70 10.79
CA CYS A 16 8.80 12.73 9.51
C CYS A 16 7.34 13.15 9.74
N ILE A 17 6.68 13.66 8.71
CA ILE A 17 5.29 14.15 8.80
C ILE A 17 4.35 13.04 9.28
N GLY A 18 4.60 11.78 8.89
CA GLY A 18 3.83 10.62 9.33
C GLY A 18 3.91 10.32 10.84
N ARG A 19 4.85 10.96 11.58
CA ARG A 19 4.97 10.82 13.04
C ARG A 19 3.70 11.30 13.73
N ASP A 20 3.22 12.47 13.34
CA ASP A 20 2.09 13.16 13.97
C ASP A 20 0.78 13.04 13.17
N ASP A 21 0.85 12.83 11.85
CA ASP A 21 -0.33 12.63 11.00
C ASP A 21 -0.51 11.16 10.61
N LEU A 22 -1.58 10.53 11.11
CA LEU A 22 -1.92 9.13 10.83
C LEU A 22 -2.22 8.88 9.35
N ARG A 23 -2.70 9.88 8.61
CA ARG A 23 -3.04 9.76 7.18
C ARG A 23 -1.80 9.56 6.31
N GLU A 24 -0.69 10.15 6.76
CA GLU A 24 0.61 10.13 6.10
C GLU A 24 1.44 8.86 6.45
N ARG A 25 0.96 8.03 7.38
CA ARG A 25 1.61 6.76 7.72
C ARG A 25 1.49 5.77 6.57
N GLN A 26 2.61 5.22 6.12
CA GLN A 26 2.56 4.13 5.15
C GLN A 26 1.94 2.88 5.79
N GLY A 27 0.93 2.31 5.12
CA GLY A 27 0.27 1.08 5.54
C GLY A 27 0.66 -0.10 4.65
N HIS A 28 0.52 -1.31 5.18
CA HIS A 28 0.67 -2.54 4.41
C HIS A 28 -0.67 -2.91 3.76
N TYR A 29 -0.65 -3.26 2.48
CA TYR A 29 -1.84 -3.68 1.75
C TYR A 29 -1.98 -5.20 1.81
N ILE A 30 -3.11 -5.68 2.33
CA ILE A 30 -3.40 -7.10 2.55
C ILE A 30 -4.73 -7.44 1.90
N TRP A 31 -4.74 -8.50 1.09
CA TRP A 31 -5.98 -9.07 0.58
C TRP A 31 -6.56 -10.06 1.59
N ALA A 32 -7.76 -9.79 2.08
CA ALA A 32 -8.41 -10.63 3.08
C ALA A 32 -9.92 -10.76 2.82
N ILE A 33 -10.58 -11.63 3.60
CA ILE A 33 -12.03 -11.81 3.54
C ILE A 33 -12.79 -10.78 4.38
N ASN A 34 -12.14 -10.22 5.40
CA ASN A 34 -12.64 -9.21 6.33
C ASN A 34 -11.44 -8.56 7.08
N GLU A 35 -11.73 -7.55 7.90
CA GLU A 35 -10.72 -6.82 8.68
C GLU A 35 -9.96 -7.72 9.67
N GLU A 36 -10.64 -8.66 10.31
CA GLU A 36 -10.03 -9.58 11.29
C GLU A 36 -8.98 -10.47 10.63
N ALA A 37 -9.28 -11.02 9.45
CA ALA A 37 -8.34 -11.83 8.68
C ALA A 37 -7.14 -11.00 8.20
N ALA A 38 -7.35 -9.74 7.82
CA ALA A 38 -6.25 -8.83 7.48
C ALA A 38 -5.36 -8.55 8.69
N TRP A 39 -5.96 -8.31 9.86
CA TRP A 39 -5.22 -8.11 11.10
C TRP A 39 -4.42 -9.35 11.51
N GLN A 40 -5.00 -10.55 11.41
CA GLN A 40 -4.31 -11.80 11.73
C GLN A 40 -3.12 -12.04 10.80
N GLU A 41 -3.24 -11.74 9.50
CA GLU A 41 -2.11 -11.82 8.58
C GLU A 41 -1.02 -10.81 8.94
N MET A 42 -1.38 -9.59 9.36
CA MET A 42 -0.41 -8.61 9.86
C MET A 42 0.29 -9.08 11.13
N ALA A 43 -0.45 -9.60 12.12
CA ALA A 43 0.13 -10.12 13.35
C ALA A 43 1.08 -11.32 13.10
N ARG A 44 0.77 -12.15 12.10
CA ARG A 44 1.64 -13.26 11.67
C ARG A 44 2.93 -12.77 11.01
N ARG A 45 2.86 -11.71 10.20
CA ARG A 45 4.01 -11.16 9.46
C ARG A 45 4.89 -10.24 10.32
N TYR A 46 4.27 -9.51 11.24
CA TYR A 46 4.89 -8.47 12.06
C TYR A 46 4.52 -8.67 13.54
N PRO A 47 4.96 -9.78 14.16
CA PRO A 47 4.62 -10.09 15.55
C PRO A 47 5.12 -9.00 16.52
N ASP A 48 6.30 -8.43 16.28
CA ASP A 48 6.88 -7.36 17.10
C ASP A 48 6.06 -6.05 17.06
N GLU A 49 5.31 -5.83 15.99
CA GLU A 49 4.48 -4.63 15.83
C GLU A 49 3.04 -4.83 16.37
N THR A 50 2.69 -6.07 16.72
CA THR A 50 1.36 -6.42 17.25
C THR A 50 1.11 -5.79 18.61
N GLU A 51 2.16 -5.54 19.41
CA GLU A 51 2.05 -4.85 20.70
C GLU A 51 1.51 -3.42 20.56
N ALA A 52 1.97 -2.69 19.54
CA ALA A 52 1.42 -1.39 19.20
C ALA A 52 0.05 -1.51 18.51
N GLY A 53 -0.15 -2.60 17.78
CA GLY A 53 -1.36 -2.91 17.02
C GLY A 53 -1.39 -2.22 15.65
N PHE A 54 -2.42 -2.58 14.89
CA PHE A 54 -2.66 -2.08 13.53
C PHE A 54 -4.07 -1.53 13.42
N THR A 55 -4.21 -0.41 12.73
CA THR A 55 -5.50 0.08 12.23
C THR A 55 -5.73 -0.56 10.86
N VAL A 56 -6.88 -1.20 10.68
CA VAL A 56 -7.25 -1.88 9.44
C VAL A 56 -8.39 -1.12 8.79
N GLU A 57 -8.18 -0.70 7.54
CA GLU A 57 -9.15 0.05 6.75
C GLU A 57 -9.37 -0.69 5.44
N GLU A 58 -10.63 -0.91 5.07
CA GLU A 58 -10.94 -1.40 3.72
C GLU A 58 -10.45 -0.38 2.70
N TRP A 59 -9.69 -0.84 1.72
CA TRP A 59 -9.08 0.01 0.71
C TRP A 59 -9.72 -0.27 -0.64
N GLU A 60 -10.42 0.74 -1.15
CA GLU A 60 -10.79 0.78 -2.57
C GLU A 60 -9.61 1.38 -3.33
N SER A 61 -8.75 0.52 -3.88
CA SER A 61 -7.74 0.96 -4.83
C SER A 61 -8.47 1.66 -5.98
N PHE A 62 -8.25 2.96 -6.15
CA PHE A 62 -8.57 3.62 -7.43
C PHE A 62 -7.95 2.76 -8.54
N ASP A 63 -8.63 2.61 -9.67
CA ASP A 63 -8.16 1.82 -10.81
C ASP A 63 -6.85 2.45 -11.36
N VAL A 64 -5.72 2.14 -10.71
CA VAL A 64 -4.39 2.63 -11.08
C VAL A 64 -3.98 1.81 -12.28
N LYS A 65 -4.19 2.35 -13.48
CA LYS A 65 -3.60 1.81 -14.69
C LYS A 65 -2.08 1.94 -14.59
N VAL A 66 -1.42 0.84 -14.23
CA VAL A 66 0.03 0.72 -14.34
C VAL A 66 0.37 0.69 -15.83
N VAL A 67 0.71 1.84 -16.39
CA VAL A 67 1.20 1.95 -17.76
C VAL A 67 2.69 1.59 -17.72
N GLU A 68 3.04 0.41 -18.26
CA GLU A 68 4.45 0.05 -18.45
C GLU A 68 5.05 0.96 -19.53
N VAL A 69 5.80 1.98 -19.11
CA VAL A 69 6.50 2.88 -20.02
C VAL A 69 7.77 2.17 -20.51
N LYS A 70 7.68 1.44 -21.62
CA LYS A 70 8.87 0.91 -22.29
C LYS A 70 9.72 2.07 -22.80
N ARG A 71 11.04 1.96 -22.64
CA ARG A 71 12.00 2.95 -23.13
C ARG A 71 13.02 2.30 -24.07
N ASP A 72 13.42 3.01 -25.11
CA ASP A 72 14.45 2.55 -26.03
C ASP A 72 15.86 2.76 -25.46
N GLN A 73 16.89 2.32 -26.19
CA GLN A 73 18.31 2.40 -25.78
C GLN A 73 18.81 3.85 -25.57
N ASN A 74 18.12 4.84 -26.14
CA ASN A 74 18.38 6.27 -25.98
C ASN A 74 17.47 6.92 -24.92
N GLY A 75 16.62 6.16 -24.25
CA GLY A 75 15.77 6.61 -23.15
C GLY A 75 14.47 7.30 -23.58
N ASN A 76 14.07 7.25 -24.85
CA ASN A 76 12.77 7.76 -25.29
C ASN A 76 11.67 6.75 -24.93
N ILE A 77 10.48 7.27 -24.66
CA ILE A 77 9.29 6.45 -24.39
C ILE A 77 8.85 5.79 -25.70
N ILE A 78 8.80 4.46 -25.70
CA ILE A 78 8.21 3.67 -26.78
C ILE A 78 6.73 3.58 -26.48
N ASP A 79 5.94 4.45 -27.11
CA ASP A 79 4.49 4.38 -27.04
C ASP A 79 3.99 3.26 -27.97
N GLU A 80 3.52 2.15 -27.40
CA GLU A 80 2.90 1.05 -28.16
C GLU A 80 1.39 1.29 -28.42
N ASN A 81 0.88 2.53 -28.29
CA ASN A 81 -0.52 2.90 -28.52
C ASN A 81 -0.70 3.98 -29.61
N SER A 82 0.18 4.02 -30.62
CA SER A 82 -0.05 4.82 -31.83
C SER A 82 -0.78 4.06 -32.93
N GLU A 83 -1.76 3.22 -32.62
CA GLU A 83 -2.74 2.74 -33.61
C GLU A 83 -4.10 2.52 -32.94
N LEU A 84 -4.87 3.60 -32.77
CA LEU A 84 -6.33 3.59 -32.81
C LEU A 84 -6.82 5.02 -33.10
N ASP A 85 -7.10 5.22 -34.40
CA ASP A 85 -7.75 6.34 -35.14
C ASP A 85 -6.95 7.63 -35.43
#